data_AF-A0A450UYD3-F1
#
_entry.id   AF-A0A450UYD3-F1
#
_cell.length_a   1.000
_cell.length_b   1.000
_cell.length_c   1.000
_cell.angle_alpha   90.00
_cell.angle_beta   90.00
_cell.angle_gamma   90.00
#
_symmetry.space_group_name_H-M   'P 1'
#
loop_
_entity.id
_entity.type
_entity.pdbx_description
1 polymer ?
#
loop_
_entity_poly.entity_id
_entity_poly.type
_entity_poly.pdbx_seq_one_letter_code
_entity_poly.pdbx_strand_id
1 'polypeptide(L)' 'MKKKPARKIVTFDWAIKTILRDKANFDVLEGFLTALLGRPIVILDMLESEGNRFDESDKYNRV' A
#
# COMPACT_ATOMS: atom_id res chain seq x y z
N MET A 1 23.03 -27.64 -10.22
CA MET A 1 22.10 -27.09 -9.20
C MET A 1 21.16 -26.09 -9.89
N LYS A 2 19.86 -26.37 -10.01
CA LYS A 2 18.90 -25.46 -10.67
C LYS A 2 18.56 -24.30 -9.71
N LYS A 3 18.86 -23.05 -10.09
CA LYS A 3 18.43 -21.85 -9.34
C LYS A 3 16.90 -21.81 -9.33
N LYS A 4 16.27 -21.88 -8.14
CA LYS A 4 14.84 -21.58 -8.00
C LYS A 4 14.62 -20.11 -8.41
N PRO A 5 13.63 -19.78 -9.25
CA PRO A 5 13.33 -18.39 -9.54
C PRO A 5 12.96 -17.70 -8.22
N ALA A 6 13.60 -16.56 -7.95
CA ALA A 6 13.30 -15.77 -6.77
C ALA A 6 11.81 -15.37 -6.83
N ARG A 7 11.02 -15.75 -5.82
CA ARG A 7 9.65 -15.24 -5.69
C ARG A 7 9.74 -13.74 -5.51
N LYS A 8 9.08 -12.99 -6.38
CA LYS A 8 8.79 -11.58 -6.13
C LYS A 8 7.75 -11.54 -5.02
N ILE A 9 8.22 -11.31 -3.79
CA ILE A 9 7.36 -11.10 -2.63
C ILE A 9 7.17 -9.59 -2.54
N VAL A 10 5.93 -9.16 -2.54
CA VAL A 10 5.58 -7.76 -2.26
C VAL A 10 5.27 -7.66 -0.77
N THR A 11 5.92 -6.73 -0.08
CA THR A 11 5.57 -6.44 1.32
C THR A 11 4.26 -5.66 1.36
N PHE A 12 3.45 -5.93 2.38
CA PHE A 12 2.15 -5.26 2.52
C PHE A 12 2.29 -3.74 2.65
N ASP A 13 3.34 -3.28 3.34
CA ASP A 13 3.70 -1.86 3.46
C ASP A 13 3.99 -1.21 2.09
N TRP A 14 4.73 -1.90 1.20
CA TRP A 14 4.97 -1.42 -0.16
C TRP A 14 3.68 -1.39 -0.99
N ALA A 15 2.82 -2.42 -0.86
CA ALA A 15 1.54 -2.44 -1.56
C ALA A 15 0.64 -1.26 -1.13
N ILE A 16 0.60 -0.93 0.17
CA ILE A 16 -0.16 0.24 0.65
C ILE A 16 0.39 1.54 0.06
N LYS A 17 1.70 1.74 0.09
CA LYS A 17 2.33 3.00 -0.33
C LYS A 17 2.32 3.21 -1.85
N THR A 18 2.36 2.13 -2.63
CA THR A 18 2.53 2.19 -4.08
C THR A 18 1.28 1.79 -4.85
N ILE A 19 0.64 0.67 -4.50
CA ILE A 19 -0.53 0.16 -5.24
C ILE A 19 -1.79 0.86 -4.74
N LEU A 20 -2.01 0.89 -3.41
CA LEU A 20 -3.27 1.36 -2.83
C LEU A 20 -3.39 2.89 -2.78
N ARG A 21 -2.33 3.62 -3.15
CA ARG A 21 -2.36 5.09 -3.27
C ARG A 21 -3.10 5.55 -4.54
N ASP A 22 -3.19 4.71 -5.56
CA ASP A 22 -3.99 5.00 -6.75
C ASP A 22 -5.48 4.85 -6.42
N LYS A 23 -6.28 5.85 -6.78
CA LYS A 23 -7.75 5.84 -6.62
C LYS A 23 -8.40 4.64 -7.32
N ALA A 24 -7.79 4.13 -8.38
CA ALA A 24 -8.26 2.95 -9.09
C ALA A 24 -8.17 1.66 -8.25
N ASN A 25 -7.42 1.65 -7.14
CA ASN A 25 -7.23 0.49 -6.27
C ASN A 25 -7.94 0.65 -4.90
N PHE A 26 -8.79 1.67 -4.73
CA PHE A 26 -9.49 1.92 -3.47
C PHE A 26 -10.52 0.82 -3.16
N ASP A 27 -11.18 0.29 -4.19
CA ASP A 27 -12.11 -0.84 -4.11
C ASP A 27 -11.46 -2.10 -3.51
N VAL A 28 -10.21 -2.39 -3.89
CA VAL A 28 -9.42 -3.49 -3.35
C VAL A 28 -9.10 -3.26 -1.87
N LEU A 29 -8.76 -2.02 -1.49
CA LEU A 29 -8.47 -1.68 -0.10
C LEU A 29 -9.75 -1.72 0.77
N GLU A 30 -10.86 -1.21 0.27
CA GLU A 30 -12.17 -1.27 0.93
C GLU A 30 -12.61 -2.72 1.16
N GLY A 31 -12.48 -3.57 0.15
CA GLY A 31 -12.79 -5.00 0.25
C GLY A 31 -11.90 -5.71 1.26
N PHE A 32 -10.59 -5.43 1.25
CA PHE A 32 -9.65 -5.97 2.23
C PHE A 32 -9.99 -5.56 3.67
N LEU A 33 -10.23 -4.26 3.89
CA LEU A 33 -10.58 -3.72 5.21
C LEU A 33 -11.93 -4.24 5.69
N THR A 34 -12.89 -4.39 4.78
CA THR A 34 -14.20 -4.97 5.09
C THR A 34 -14.08 -6.41 5.54
N ALA A 35 -13.26 -7.21 4.84
CA ALA A 35 -13.00 -8.60 5.22
C ALA A 35 -12.24 -8.71 6.56
N LEU A 36 -11.27 -7.81 6.79
CA LEU A 36 -10.45 -7.81 8.01
C LEU A 36 -11.25 -7.36 9.25
N LEU A 37 -12.10 -6.34 9.10
CA LEU A 37 -12.83 -5.71 10.21
C LEU A 37 -14.27 -6.20 10.36
N GLY A 38 -14.76 -7.02 9.42
CA GLY A 38 -16.11 -7.60 9.45
C GLY A 38 -17.24 -6.57 9.32
N ARG A 39 -16.95 -5.39 8.78
CA ARG A 39 -17.93 -4.31 8.58
C ARG A 39 -17.65 -3.58 7.27
N PRO A 40 -18.65 -3.05 6.58
CA PRO A 40 -18.43 -2.30 5.35
C PRO A 40 -17.58 -1.06 5.61
N ILE A 41 -16.51 -0.90 4.83
CA ILE A 41 -15.61 0.25 4.85
C ILE A 41 -15.67 0.95 3.49
N VAL A 42 -15.78 2.28 3.51
CA VAL A 42 -15.70 3.14 2.33
C VAL A 42 -14.61 4.17 2.56
N ILE A 43 -13.69 4.29 1.61
CA ILE A 43 -12.58 5.25 1.63
C ILE A 43 -13.05 6.50 0.91
N LEU A 44 -13.24 7.58 1.67
CA LEU A 44 -13.74 8.85 1.14
C LEU A 44 -12.63 9.68 0.50
N ASP A 45 -11.47 9.72 1.15
CA ASP A 45 -10.27 10.36 0.64
C ASP A 45 -9.04 9.75 1.31
N MET A 46 -7.89 9.83 0.64
CA MET A 46 -6.62 9.50 1.25
C MET A 46 -5.94 10.81 1.66
N LEU A 47 -5.67 10.95 2.96
CA LEU A 47 -4.90 12.10 3.45
C LEU A 47 -3.49 12.01 2.85
N GLU A 48 -3.23 12.86 1.86
CA GLU A 48 -1.87 13.12 1.39
C GLU A 48 -1.12 13.78 2.54
N SER A 49 -0.44 12.97 3.35
CA SER A 49 0.41 13.49 4.41
C SER A 49 1.42 14.46 3.78
N GLU A 50 1.53 15.66 4.34
CA GLU A 50 2.46 16.74 3.96
C GLU A 50 3.96 16.31 3.94
N GLY A 51 4.26 15.03 4.18
CA GLY A 51 5.61 14.46 4.21
C GLY A 51 5.99 13.50 3.08
N ASN A 52 5.11 13.16 2.13
CA ASN A 52 5.45 12.19 1.07
C ASN A 52 5.86 12.87 -0.25
N ARG A 53 7.04 13.51 -0.23
CA ARG A 53 7.71 13.99 -1.45
C ARG A 53 7.98 12.80 -2.38
N PHE A 54 7.60 12.96 -3.64
CA PHE A 54 7.60 11.97 -4.71
C PHE A 54 9.01 11.73 -5.31
N ASP A 55 10.08 11.61 -4.49
CA ASP A 55 11.46 11.58 -5.00
C ASP A 55 12.36 10.49 -4.39
N GLU A 56 13.17 9.87 -5.25
CA GLU A 56 13.77 8.52 -5.21
C GLU A 56 14.92 8.30 -4.20
N SER A 57 14.98 9.06 -3.11
CA SER A 57 15.99 8.84 -2.06
C SER A 57 15.34 8.74 -0.69
N ASP A 58 14.96 7.51 -0.33
CA ASP A 58 14.50 7.08 0.99
C ASP A 58 15.34 7.71 2.12
N LYS A 59 14.92 8.88 2.61
CA LYS A 59 15.26 9.39 3.95
C LYS A 59 13.98 9.31 4.76
N TYR A 60 13.80 8.16 5.38
CA TYR A 60 12.84 7.95 6.45
C TYR A 60 12.99 9.06 7.49
N ASN A 61 11.92 9.81 7.73
CA ASN A 61 11.81 10.58 8.97
C ASN A 61 11.72 9.56 10.11
N ARG A 62 12.77 9.53 10.95
CA ARG A 62 12.71 8.92 12.28
C ARG A 62 11.88 9.86 13.15
N VAL A 63 10.62 9.51 13.36
CA VAL A 63 9.83 10.03 14.50
C VAL A 63 9.98 9.09 15.67
#